data_AF-A0A8S3TV76-F1
#
_entry.id   AF-A0A8S3TV76-F1
#
_cell.length_a   1.000
_cell.length_b   1.000
_cell.length_c   1.000
_cell.angle_alpha   90.00
_cell.angle_beta   90.00
_cell.angle_gamma   90.00
#
_symmetry.space_group_name_H-M   'P 1'
#
loop_
_entity.id
_entity.type
_entity.pdbx_description
1 polymer ?
#
loop_
_entity_poly.entity_id
_entity_poly.type
_entity_poly.pdbx_seq_one_letter_code
_entity_poly.pdbx_strand_id
1 'polypeptide(L)'
;MSVALDDTDKSINYCRIFTELAESFLEQIVNTPNQGFTGDLGILDLLLTCVGHHLYEVAEITFNVWYRLSEELYQRHEDPAIETFKPYIQRLIVAMCRHCQMDQDHDGIPGESDDFGEFRVRVSELIKDVIFIVGSSNCFAQMYENLKQQTESTSWDVTEATLFIMTAVAKNILPEENEIVPEVVKAILSIPPTAHIAVRYTNPILQFLLAGLQESKLASAAATSVQSISTTCKGKMRDHFQGLLNIAQAIDTLHLSNEAIIGFLKGTAVILTQLPVEKVGEALTQLCSFQITPLSSLLTKSEDHKLPSHIAHGSKEDPTVWLDRLSAIFRHTTPVITNGQVHPCQTAVQQVGLSTYSLLTVNGYRLYPPPSNISPGGRSTAKLSDQAKSVLKSWWSENSQNPYPTQATREEIANRAGLTHYQYVPSCNLQHIEVEEYYVDVDLEMSDVKFDTEPDI
;
A
#
# COMPACT_ATOMS: atom_id res chain seq x y z
N MET A 1 33.89 19.89 -25.55
CA MET A 1 34.60 21.13 -25.11
C MET A 1 33.90 21.77 -23.92
N SER A 2 32.56 21.83 -23.85
CA SER A 2 31.84 22.28 -22.64
C SER A 2 32.09 21.40 -21.41
N VAL A 3 32.00 20.07 -21.55
CA VAL A 3 32.28 19.10 -20.48
C VAL A 3 33.72 19.20 -19.97
N ALA A 4 34.68 19.42 -20.88
CA ALA A 4 36.09 19.58 -20.53
C ALA A 4 36.41 20.94 -19.87
N LEU A 5 35.47 21.89 -19.91
CA LEU A 5 35.58 23.22 -19.32
C LEU A 5 34.64 23.38 -18.11
N ASP A 6 33.98 22.31 -17.67
CA ASP A 6 33.03 22.31 -16.55
C ASP A 6 31.88 23.32 -16.70
N ASP A 7 31.49 23.61 -17.95
CA ASP A 7 30.41 24.55 -18.26
C ASP A 7 29.08 23.79 -18.35
N THR A 8 28.46 23.61 -17.19
CA THR A 8 27.19 22.89 -17.02
C THR A 8 26.04 23.56 -17.78
N ASP A 9 25.95 24.89 -17.73
CA ASP A 9 24.89 25.64 -18.39
C ASP A 9 24.92 25.46 -19.91
N LYS A 10 26.11 25.49 -20.52
CA LYS A 10 26.24 25.18 -21.95
C LYS A 10 25.86 23.74 -22.25
N SER A 11 26.27 22.80 -21.41
CA SER A 11 25.97 21.37 -21.62
C SER A 11 24.47 21.09 -21.54
N ILE A 12 23.75 21.71 -20.60
CA ILE A 12 22.29 21.67 -20.52
C ILE A 12 21.65 22.28 -21.77
N ASN A 13 22.13 23.45 -22.22
CA ASN A 13 21.58 24.12 -23.40
C ASN A 13 21.78 23.29 -24.69
N TYR A 14 22.96 22.68 -24.86
CA TYR A 14 23.19 21.76 -25.98
C TYR A 14 22.30 20.52 -25.90
N CYS A 15 22.15 19.93 -24.71
CA CYS A 15 21.28 18.79 -24.50
C CYS A 15 19.82 19.10 -24.90
N ARG A 16 19.31 20.27 -24.49
CA ARG A 16 17.97 20.74 -24.89
C ARG A 16 17.85 20.86 -26.42
N ILE A 17 18.82 21.50 -27.08
CA ILE A 17 18.79 21.65 -28.54
C ILE A 17 18.76 20.28 -29.23
N PHE A 18 19.58 19.32 -28.79
CA PHE A 18 19.61 17.98 -29.38
C PHE A 18 18.33 17.19 -29.11
N THR A 19 17.75 17.36 -27.92
CA THR A 19 16.48 16.75 -27.54
C THR A 19 15.35 17.27 -28.44
N GLU A 20 15.21 18.59 -28.57
CA GLU A 20 14.20 19.21 -29.45
C GLU A 20 14.38 18.82 -30.92
N LEU A 21 15.64 18.71 -31.37
CA LEU A 21 15.95 18.23 -32.72
C LEU A 21 15.48 16.79 -32.94
N ALA A 22 15.72 15.91 -31.96
CA ALA A 22 15.32 14.52 -32.02
C ALA A 22 13.79 14.37 -31.97
N GLU A 23 13.11 15.15 -31.13
CA GLU A 23 11.64 15.18 -31.08
C GLU A 23 11.03 15.65 -32.40
N SER A 24 11.63 16.65 -33.04
CA SER A 24 11.14 17.19 -34.31
C SER A 24 11.26 16.20 -35.47
N PHE A 25 12.23 15.29 -35.42
CA PHE A 25 12.49 14.30 -36.47
C PHE A 25 12.11 12.86 -36.09
N LEU A 26 11.48 12.67 -34.94
CA LEU A 26 11.21 11.34 -34.37
C LEU A 26 10.41 10.45 -35.35
N GLU A 27 9.39 11.01 -36.00
CA GLU A 27 8.57 10.28 -36.95
C GLU A 27 9.40 9.80 -38.16
N GLN A 28 10.31 10.62 -38.67
CA GLN A 28 11.19 10.26 -39.80
C GLN A 28 12.28 9.26 -39.39
N ILE A 29 12.80 9.36 -38.17
CA ILE A 29 13.74 8.40 -37.58
C ILE A 29 13.10 7.01 -37.51
N VAL A 30 11.84 6.92 -37.10
CA VAL A 30 11.11 5.64 -36.98
C VAL A 30 10.63 5.13 -38.34
N ASN A 31 10.10 5.99 -39.21
CA ASN A 31 9.56 5.60 -40.52
C ASN A 31 10.63 5.16 -41.53
N THR A 32 11.78 5.83 -41.51
CA THR A 32 12.85 5.63 -42.51
C THR A 32 14.22 5.63 -41.83
N PRO A 33 14.50 4.64 -40.97
CA PRO A 33 15.75 4.59 -40.21
C PRO A 33 16.95 4.50 -41.17
N ASN A 34 17.99 5.28 -40.90
CA ASN A 34 19.21 5.41 -41.72
C ASN A 34 18.98 5.92 -43.16
N GLN A 35 17.85 6.59 -43.44
CA GLN A 35 17.60 7.18 -44.75
C GLN A 35 17.52 8.70 -44.69
N GLY A 36 18.37 9.36 -45.47
CA GLY A 36 18.44 10.82 -45.54
C GLY A 36 18.95 11.46 -44.25
N PHE A 37 18.89 12.79 -44.21
CA PHE A 37 19.33 13.57 -43.03
C PHE A 37 18.34 13.49 -41.87
N THR A 38 17.05 13.35 -42.16
CA THR A 38 15.98 13.33 -41.16
C THR A 38 15.78 11.96 -40.51
N GLY A 39 16.24 10.88 -41.15
CA GLY A 39 16.22 9.51 -40.61
C GLY A 39 17.58 9.04 -40.10
N ASP A 40 18.58 9.93 -40.04
CA ASP A 40 19.93 9.59 -39.59
C ASP A 40 19.94 9.28 -38.09
N LEU A 41 20.38 8.06 -37.74
CA LEU A 41 20.48 7.62 -36.34
C LEU A 41 21.64 8.29 -35.58
N GLY A 42 22.50 9.06 -36.26
CA GLY A 42 23.52 9.90 -35.62
C GLY A 42 22.94 10.89 -34.60
N ILE A 43 21.65 11.25 -34.73
CA ILE A 43 20.98 12.06 -33.71
C ILE A 43 20.80 11.32 -32.38
N LEU A 44 20.57 10.00 -32.41
CA LEU A 44 20.52 9.16 -31.21
C LEU A 44 21.91 9.04 -30.58
N ASP A 45 22.98 9.04 -31.38
CA ASP A 45 24.35 9.10 -30.86
C ASP A 45 24.66 10.42 -30.15
N LEU A 46 24.11 11.55 -30.63
CA LEU A 46 24.23 12.84 -29.94
C LEU A 46 23.49 12.80 -28.59
N LEU A 47 22.27 12.25 -28.54
CA LEU A 47 21.54 12.08 -27.28
C LEU A 47 22.30 11.15 -26.33
N LEU A 48 22.84 10.03 -26.80
CA LEU A 48 23.65 9.13 -25.99
C LEU A 48 24.93 9.79 -25.48
N THR A 49 25.48 10.76 -26.22
CA THR A 49 26.61 11.57 -25.76
C THR A 49 26.19 12.47 -24.59
N CYS A 50 25.01 13.09 -24.64
CA CYS A 50 24.44 13.84 -23.53
C CYS A 50 24.12 12.96 -22.32
N VAL A 51 23.55 11.77 -22.56
CA VAL A 51 23.29 10.77 -21.51
C VAL A 51 24.58 10.31 -20.85
N GLY A 52 25.72 10.29 -21.56
CA GLY A 52 27.02 9.97 -20.99
C GLY A 52 27.65 11.06 -20.11
N HIS A 53 26.98 12.20 -19.92
CA HIS A 53 27.43 13.26 -19.00
C HIS A 53 27.46 12.73 -17.55
N HIS A 54 28.30 13.31 -16.69
CA HIS A 54 28.41 12.87 -15.28
C HIS A 54 27.23 13.32 -14.41
N LEU A 55 26.54 14.39 -14.82
CA LEU A 55 25.32 14.89 -14.18
C LEU A 55 24.09 14.18 -14.73
N TYR A 56 23.27 13.62 -13.84
CA TYR A 56 22.06 12.91 -14.21
C TYR A 56 20.98 13.85 -14.76
N GLU A 57 20.99 15.12 -14.35
CA GLU A 57 20.07 16.16 -14.81
C GLU A 57 20.21 16.42 -16.32
N VAL A 58 21.41 16.25 -16.87
CA VAL A 58 21.64 16.38 -18.32
C VAL A 58 21.05 15.17 -19.06
N ALA A 59 21.20 13.97 -18.51
CA ALA A 59 20.64 12.76 -19.10
C ALA A 59 19.11 12.77 -19.05
N GLU A 60 18.54 13.26 -17.95
CA GLU A 60 17.11 13.36 -17.68
C GLU A 60 16.35 14.20 -18.71
N ILE A 61 16.97 15.29 -19.22
CA ILE A 61 16.38 16.12 -20.29
C ILE A 61 16.00 15.28 -21.51
N THR A 62 16.76 14.21 -21.80
CA THR A 62 16.52 13.36 -22.98
C THR A 62 15.37 12.37 -22.81
N PHE A 63 14.84 12.16 -21.59
CA PHE A 63 13.89 11.09 -21.30
C PHE A 63 12.62 11.17 -22.14
N ASN A 64 12.11 12.37 -22.39
CA ASN A 64 10.90 12.54 -23.20
C ASN A 64 11.04 11.98 -24.62
N VAL A 65 12.20 12.16 -25.26
CA VAL A 65 12.48 11.58 -26.57
C VAL A 65 12.43 10.05 -26.51
N TRP A 66 13.03 9.46 -25.47
CA TRP A 66 13.08 8.01 -25.33
C TRP A 66 11.70 7.40 -25.04
N TYR A 67 10.85 8.06 -24.24
CA TYR A 67 9.46 7.66 -24.03
C TYR A 67 8.64 7.73 -25.32
N ARG A 68 8.77 8.82 -26.08
CA ARG A 68 8.06 8.94 -27.36
C ARG A 68 8.57 7.93 -28.40
N LEU A 69 9.89 7.69 -28.43
CA LEU A 69 10.49 6.67 -29.29
C LEU A 69 9.97 5.28 -28.95
N SER A 70 9.86 4.92 -27.67
CA SER A 70 9.34 3.62 -27.26
C SER A 70 7.87 3.46 -27.67
N GLU A 71 7.05 4.50 -27.50
CA GLU A 71 5.64 4.49 -27.91
C GLU A 71 5.48 4.25 -29.42
N GLU A 72 6.20 5.00 -30.25
CA GLU A 72 6.16 4.86 -31.71
C GLU A 72 6.65 3.48 -32.18
N LEU A 73 7.69 2.93 -31.54
CA LEU A 73 8.21 1.59 -31.86
C LEU A 73 7.28 0.49 -31.35
N TYR A 74 6.60 0.69 -30.21
CA TYR A 74 5.67 -0.29 -29.66
C TYR A 74 4.46 -0.52 -30.57
N GLN A 75 3.95 0.55 -31.18
CA GLN A 75 2.89 0.46 -32.20
C GLN A 75 3.32 -0.36 -33.43
N ARG A 76 4.63 -0.52 -33.65
CA ARG A 76 5.24 -1.23 -34.78
C ARG A 76 6.01 -2.47 -34.36
N HIS A 77 5.67 -3.09 -33.23
CA HIS A 77 6.41 -4.20 -32.63
C HIS A 77 6.69 -5.40 -33.56
N GLU A 78 5.95 -5.56 -34.65
CA GLU A 78 6.17 -6.60 -35.68
C GLU A 78 7.20 -6.21 -36.76
N ASP A 79 7.63 -4.95 -36.81
CA ASP A 79 8.55 -4.43 -37.82
C ASP A 79 10.01 -4.84 -37.50
N PRO A 80 10.72 -5.52 -38.42
CA PRO A 80 12.13 -5.85 -38.24
C PRO A 80 13.03 -4.62 -38.06
N ALA A 81 12.56 -3.41 -38.41
CA ALA A 81 13.28 -2.16 -38.21
C ALA A 81 13.62 -1.89 -36.74
N ILE A 82 12.87 -2.45 -35.77
CA ILE A 82 13.13 -2.30 -34.32
C ILE A 82 14.53 -2.79 -33.94
N GLU A 83 15.04 -3.84 -34.59
CA GLU A 83 16.39 -4.36 -34.32
C GLU A 83 17.49 -3.33 -34.62
N THR A 84 17.21 -2.31 -35.45
CA THR A 84 18.14 -1.20 -35.72
C THR A 84 18.35 -0.31 -34.49
N PHE A 85 17.34 -0.19 -33.63
CA PHE A 85 17.37 0.67 -32.44
C PHE A 85 17.97 -0.02 -31.21
N LYS A 86 17.98 -1.35 -31.20
CA LYS A 86 18.52 -2.19 -30.13
C LYS A 86 19.90 -1.78 -29.59
N PRO A 87 20.94 -1.52 -30.40
CA PRO A 87 22.24 -1.11 -29.88
C PRO A 87 22.20 0.25 -29.16
N TYR A 88 21.33 1.16 -29.59
CA TYR A 88 21.16 2.48 -28.96
C TYR A 88 20.48 2.35 -27.59
N ILE A 89 19.41 1.54 -27.52
CA ILE A 89 18.71 1.27 -26.25
C ILE A 89 19.59 0.49 -25.28
N GLN A 90 20.40 -0.46 -25.74
CA GLN A 90 21.38 -1.14 -24.89
C GLN A 90 22.39 -0.15 -24.29
N ARG A 91 22.90 0.79 -25.08
CA ARG A 91 23.81 1.84 -24.58
C ARG A 91 23.12 2.77 -23.59
N LEU A 92 21.85 3.11 -23.83
CA LEU A 92 21.02 3.89 -22.90
C LEU A 92 20.91 3.16 -21.56
N ILE A 93 20.50 1.89 -21.54
CA ILE A 93 20.35 1.10 -20.31
C ILE A 93 21.66 1.03 -19.53
N VAL A 94 22.79 0.80 -20.21
CA VAL A 94 24.11 0.77 -19.55
C VAL A 94 24.47 2.14 -18.95
N ALA A 95 24.17 3.23 -19.64
CA ALA A 95 24.41 4.56 -19.11
C ALA A 95 23.48 4.90 -17.93
N MET A 96 22.21 4.50 -18.00
CA MET A 96 21.25 4.62 -16.90
C MET A 96 21.70 3.84 -15.66
N CYS A 97 22.23 2.63 -15.86
CA CYS A 97 22.82 1.85 -14.77
C CYS A 97 23.98 2.58 -14.07
N ARG A 98 24.77 3.37 -14.82
CA ARG A 98 25.85 4.19 -14.23
C ARG A 98 25.30 5.39 -13.46
N HIS A 99 24.29 6.06 -14.02
CA HIS A 99 23.62 7.19 -13.34
C HIS A 99 22.89 6.78 -12.06
N CYS A 100 22.46 5.52 -11.94
CA CYS A 100 21.86 5.01 -10.71
C CYS A 100 22.89 4.62 -9.63
N GLN A 101 24.20 4.75 -9.89
CA GLN A 101 25.22 4.49 -8.87
C GLN A 101 25.18 5.56 -7.79
N MET A 102 25.16 5.12 -6.54
CA MET A 102 25.18 5.99 -5.38
C MET A 102 26.61 6.46 -5.09
N ASP A 103 26.75 7.56 -4.37
CA ASP A 103 28.05 7.96 -3.83
C ASP A 103 28.64 6.86 -2.94
N GLN A 104 29.93 6.58 -3.08
CA GLN A 104 30.60 5.49 -2.35
C GLN A 104 30.59 5.69 -0.83
N ASP A 105 30.54 6.95 -0.40
CA ASP A 105 30.46 7.36 1.00
C ASP A 105 29.01 7.42 1.52
N HIS A 106 28.01 7.02 0.71
CA HIS A 106 26.61 7.06 1.11
C HIS A 106 26.31 6.07 2.24
N ASP A 107 25.95 6.61 3.41
CA ASP A 107 25.54 5.84 4.57
C ASP A 107 24.01 5.65 4.61
N GLY A 108 23.52 4.48 4.24
CA GLY A 108 22.10 4.14 4.44
C GLY A 108 21.42 3.43 3.29
N ILE A 109 20.09 3.37 3.38
CA ILE A 109 19.23 2.84 2.33
C ILE A 109 19.03 3.92 1.26
N PRO A 110 18.82 3.54 -0.02
CA PRO A 110 18.45 4.50 -1.05
C PRO A 110 17.24 5.33 -0.63
N GLY A 111 17.38 6.66 -0.70
CA GLY A 111 16.25 7.58 -0.54
C GLY A 111 15.29 7.39 -1.71
N GLU A 112 14.00 7.26 -1.42
CA GLU A 112 12.95 7.20 -2.47
C GLU A 112 12.30 8.57 -2.71
N SER A 113 12.56 9.55 -1.84
CA SER A 113 11.88 10.86 -1.82
C SER A 113 12.80 12.06 -2.01
N ASP A 114 14.08 11.83 -2.24
CA ASP A 114 15.02 12.87 -2.65
C ASP A 114 15.08 12.97 -4.18
N ASP A 115 15.64 14.06 -4.70
CA ASP A 115 15.71 14.31 -6.15
C ASP A 115 16.38 13.15 -6.91
N PHE A 116 17.37 12.51 -6.28
CA PHE A 116 18.05 11.35 -6.83
C PHE A 116 17.17 10.09 -6.80
N GLY A 117 16.42 9.85 -5.73
CA GLY A 117 15.40 8.80 -5.63
C GLY A 117 14.33 8.96 -6.71
N GLU A 118 13.80 10.17 -6.91
CA GLU A 118 12.84 10.47 -7.97
C GLU A 118 13.45 10.25 -9.36
N PHE A 119 14.71 10.63 -9.56
CA PHE A 119 15.46 10.31 -10.78
C PHE A 119 15.56 8.80 -11.00
N ARG A 120 15.93 8.02 -9.98
CA ARG A 120 16.00 6.55 -10.05
C ARG A 120 14.66 5.92 -10.40
N VAL A 121 13.56 6.40 -9.81
CA VAL A 121 12.20 5.95 -10.14
C VAL A 121 11.90 6.18 -11.63
N ARG A 122 12.21 7.38 -12.15
CA ARG A 122 12.03 7.69 -13.57
C ARG A 122 12.92 6.84 -14.48
N VAL A 123 14.15 6.53 -14.07
CA VAL A 123 14.99 5.56 -14.79
C VAL A 123 14.34 4.17 -14.82
N SER A 124 13.77 3.72 -13.70
CA SER A 124 13.06 2.43 -13.63
C SER A 124 11.87 2.38 -14.59
N GLU A 125 11.11 3.47 -14.70
CA GLU A 125 9.99 3.62 -15.63
C GLU A 125 10.47 3.61 -17.08
N LEU A 126 11.46 4.44 -17.42
CA LEU A 126 12.06 4.48 -18.75
C LEU A 126 12.55 3.11 -19.21
N ILE A 127 13.24 2.36 -18.34
CA ILE A 127 13.73 1.03 -18.67
C ILE A 127 12.57 0.07 -18.93
N LYS A 128 11.49 0.11 -18.14
CA LYS A 128 10.30 -0.73 -18.38
C LYS A 128 9.67 -0.46 -19.74
N ASP A 129 9.69 0.79 -20.19
CA ASP A 129 9.10 1.18 -21.47
C ASP A 129 9.97 0.81 -22.67
N VAL A 130 11.30 0.86 -22.55
CA VAL A 130 12.21 0.55 -23.68
C VAL A 130 12.68 -0.91 -23.73
N ILE A 131 12.46 -1.70 -22.67
CA ILE A 131 13.06 -3.04 -22.55
C ILE A 131 12.60 -4.02 -23.64
N PHE A 132 11.40 -3.86 -24.18
CA PHE A 132 10.87 -4.73 -25.22
C PHE A 132 11.72 -4.69 -26.51
N ILE A 133 12.40 -3.58 -26.78
CA ILE A 133 13.27 -3.38 -27.96
C ILE A 133 14.53 -4.26 -27.88
N VAL A 134 15.08 -4.44 -26.67
CA VAL A 134 16.30 -5.25 -26.44
C VAL A 134 15.95 -6.71 -26.13
N GLY A 135 14.81 -6.92 -25.49
CA GLY A 135 14.39 -8.18 -24.89
C GLY A 135 14.81 -8.27 -23.42
N SER A 136 13.84 -8.52 -22.55
CA SER A 136 14.05 -8.58 -21.09
C SER A 136 15.09 -9.62 -20.69
N SER A 137 15.09 -10.81 -21.30
CA SER A 137 16.08 -11.86 -21.02
C SER A 137 17.51 -11.45 -21.40
N ASN A 138 17.69 -10.74 -22.52
CA ASN A 138 19.02 -10.29 -22.97
C ASN A 138 19.61 -9.25 -22.02
N CYS A 139 18.80 -8.26 -21.63
CA CYS A 139 19.22 -7.26 -20.65
C CYS A 139 19.51 -7.89 -19.29
N PHE A 140 18.68 -8.83 -18.84
CA PHE A 140 18.88 -9.51 -17.57
C PHE A 140 20.17 -10.34 -17.56
N ALA A 141 20.45 -11.06 -18.66
CA ALA A 141 21.72 -11.77 -18.87
C ALA A 141 22.92 -10.82 -18.83
N GLN A 142 22.83 -9.68 -19.53
CA GLN A 142 23.91 -8.70 -19.56
C GLN A 142 24.20 -8.12 -18.18
N MET A 143 23.16 -7.76 -17.41
CA MET A 143 23.34 -7.28 -16.04
C MET A 143 23.91 -8.37 -15.13
N TYR A 144 23.53 -9.64 -15.33
CA TYR A 144 24.11 -10.74 -14.58
C TYR A 144 25.59 -10.98 -14.90
N GLU A 145 26.00 -10.87 -16.17
CA GLU A 145 27.41 -10.95 -16.53
C GLU A 145 28.21 -9.79 -15.93
N ASN A 146 27.62 -8.58 -15.83
CA ASN A 146 28.23 -7.48 -15.09
C ASN A 146 28.44 -7.84 -13.61
N LEU A 147 27.48 -8.52 -12.96
CA LEU A 147 27.62 -9.00 -11.57
C LEU A 147 28.72 -10.08 -11.42
N LYS A 148 28.82 -11.01 -12.38
CA LYS A 148 29.86 -12.06 -12.37
C LYS A 148 31.27 -11.52 -12.56
N GLN A 149 31.41 -10.48 -13.38
CA GLN A 149 32.69 -9.84 -13.66
C GLN A 149 33.17 -8.94 -12.52
N GLN A 150 32.37 -8.77 -11.47
CA GLN A 150 32.78 -8.02 -10.29
C GLN A 150 33.91 -8.75 -9.57
N THR A 151 34.97 -7.99 -9.30
CA THR A 151 36.15 -8.45 -8.56
C THR A 151 36.09 -7.92 -7.13
N GLU A 152 36.99 -8.36 -6.25
CA GLU A 152 37.07 -7.86 -4.86
C GLU A 152 37.23 -6.33 -4.76
N SER A 153 37.69 -5.66 -5.82
CA SER A 153 37.80 -4.20 -5.89
C SER A 153 36.56 -3.49 -6.44
N THR A 154 35.50 -4.22 -6.80
CA THR A 154 34.27 -3.59 -7.27
C THR A 154 33.54 -2.96 -6.08
N SER A 155 33.23 -1.68 -6.21
CA SER A 155 32.55 -0.92 -5.17
C SER A 155 31.06 -1.30 -5.09
N TRP A 156 30.50 -1.19 -3.89
CA TRP A 156 29.16 -1.71 -3.58
C TRP A 156 28.05 -0.99 -4.36
N ASP A 157 28.27 0.27 -4.73
CA ASP A 157 27.39 1.13 -5.53
C ASP A 157 27.15 0.56 -6.93
N VAL A 158 28.17 -0.06 -7.53
CA VAL A 158 28.04 -0.71 -8.85
C VAL A 158 27.16 -1.96 -8.75
N THR A 159 27.35 -2.77 -7.69
CA THR A 159 26.50 -3.93 -7.41
C THR A 159 25.05 -3.52 -7.15
N GLU A 160 24.85 -2.49 -6.33
CA GLU A 160 23.52 -1.96 -6.00
C GLU A 160 22.78 -1.46 -7.24
N ALA A 161 23.41 -0.60 -8.04
CA ALA A 161 22.80 -0.07 -9.26
C ALA A 161 22.47 -1.16 -10.28
N THR A 162 23.32 -2.18 -10.39
CA THR A 162 23.05 -3.34 -11.27
C THR A 162 21.82 -4.12 -10.80
N LEU A 163 21.70 -4.39 -9.48
CA LEU A 163 20.52 -5.04 -8.90
C LEU A 163 19.26 -4.17 -9.05
N PHE A 164 19.40 -2.84 -8.96
CA PHE A 164 18.31 -1.90 -9.17
C PHE A 164 17.75 -1.99 -10.59
N ILE A 165 18.60 -1.97 -11.62
CA ILE A 165 18.18 -2.17 -13.01
C ILE A 165 17.56 -3.56 -13.22
N MET A 166 18.16 -4.61 -12.64
CA MET A 166 17.61 -5.96 -12.72
C MET A 166 16.20 -6.05 -12.12
N THR A 167 15.93 -5.32 -11.05
CA THR A 167 14.59 -5.25 -10.42
C THR A 167 13.55 -4.61 -11.34
N ALA A 168 13.94 -3.60 -12.13
CA ALA A 168 13.05 -2.95 -13.09
C ALA A 168 12.59 -3.91 -14.21
N VAL A 169 13.48 -4.79 -14.67
CA VAL A 169 13.21 -5.72 -15.79
C VAL A 169 12.67 -7.09 -15.35
N ALA A 170 12.88 -7.48 -14.09
CA ALA A 170 12.58 -8.83 -13.60
C ALA A 170 11.12 -9.27 -13.81
N LYS A 171 10.15 -8.34 -13.71
CA LYS A 171 8.72 -8.64 -13.90
C LYS A 171 8.33 -8.96 -15.35
N ASN A 172 9.16 -8.57 -16.31
CA ASN A 172 8.90 -8.76 -17.74
C ASN A 172 9.57 -10.03 -18.29
N ILE A 173 10.27 -10.80 -17.45
CA ILE A 173 10.90 -12.06 -17.84
C ILE A 173 9.83 -13.16 -17.86
N LEU A 174 9.83 -13.95 -18.93
CA LEU A 174 8.89 -15.07 -19.08
C LEU A 174 9.16 -16.14 -18.02
N PRO A 175 8.11 -16.72 -17.38
CA PRO A 175 8.27 -17.76 -16.36
C PRO A 175 9.03 -19.01 -16.82
N GLU A 176 9.08 -19.26 -18.13
CA GLU A 176 9.77 -20.39 -18.74
C GLU A 176 11.29 -20.20 -18.87
N GLU A 177 11.82 -19.00 -18.59
CA GLU A 177 13.26 -18.74 -18.55
C GLU A 177 13.88 -19.43 -17.33
N ASN A 178 14.61 -20.52 -17.57
CA ASN A 178 15.17 -21.40 -16.53
C ASN A 178 16.70 -21.51 -16.60
N GLU A 179 17.38 -20.70 -17.39
CA GLU A 179 18.84 -20.73 -17.55
C GLU A 179 19.52 -19.66 -16.70
N ILE A 180 19.09 -18.41 -16.85
CA ILE A 180 19.76 -17.24 -16.25
C ILE A 180 19.15 -16.90 -14.88
N VAL A 181 17.82 -16.88 -14.77
CA VAL A 181 17.11 -16.54 -13.53
C VAL A 181 17.57 -17.38 -12.32
N PRO A 182 17.69 -18.72 -12.39
CA PRO A 182 18.15 -19.50 -11.25
C PRO A 182 19.58 -19.16 -10.81
N GLU A 183 20.48 -18.92 -11.75
CA GLU A 183 21.88 -18.56 -11.48
C GLU A 183 22.00 -17.15 -10.88
N VAL A 184 21.16 -16.20 -11.32
CA VAL A 184 21.04 -14.88 -10.71
C VAL A 184 20.54 -14.99 -9.28
N VAL A 185 19.46 -15.74 -9.03
CA VAL A 185 18.90 -15.96 -7.69
C VAL A 185 19.96 -16.54 -6.76
N LYS A 186 20.75 -17.52 -7.24
CA LYS A 186 21.86 -18.11 -6.49
C LYS A 186 22.97 -17.09 -6.19
N ALA A 187 23.35 -16.25 -7.15
CA ALA A 187 24.34 -15.21 -6.94
C ALA A 187 23.87 -14.18 -5.90
N ILE A 188 22.61 -13.74 -6.00
CA ILE A 188 21.99 -12.82 -5.04
C ILE A 188 21.94 -13.43 -3.63
N LEU A 189 21.65 -14.74 -3.51
CA LEU A 189 21.69 -15.47 -2.23
C LEU A 189 23.10 -15.62 -1.65
N SER A 190 24.14 -15.53 -2.48
CA SER A 190 25.55 -15.62 -2.05
C SER A 190 26.13 -14.29 -1.55
N ILE A 191 25.38 -13.18 -1.66
CA ILE A 191 25.82 -11.87 -1.16
C ILE A 191 26.00 -11.95 0.36
N PRO A 192 27.17 -11.62 0.91
CA PRO A 192 27.45 -11.75 2.33
C PRO A 192 26.61 -10.76 3.15
N PRO A 193 26.26 -11.09 4.41
CA PRO A 193 25.51 -10.19 5.28
C PRO A 193 26.31 -8.92 5.66
N THR A 194 27.63 -8.92 5.46
CA THR A 194 28.51 -7.77 5.63
C THR A 194 28.49 -6.80 4.45
N ALA A 195 27.76 -7.10 3.37
CA ALA A 195 27.59 -6.19 2.24
C ALA A 195 26.90 -4.89 2.67
N HIS A 196 27.14 -3.82 1.91
CA HIS A 196 26.56 -2.51 2.19
C HIS A 196 25.02 -2.58 2.28
N ILE A 197 24.43 -1.78 3.18
CA ILE A 197 23.00 -1.86 3.49
C ILE A 197 22.11 -1.56 2.26
N ALA A 198 22.57 -0.72 1.33
CA ALA A 198 21.84 -0.45 0.08
C ALA A 198 21.78 -1.67 -0.84
N VAL A 199 22.88 -2.42 -1.00
CA VAL A 199 22.90 -3.69 -1.77
C VAL A 199 21.93 -4.71 -1.15
N ARG A 200 21.92 -4.75 0.18
CA ARG A 200 21.05 -5.61 0.99
C ARG A 200 19.57 -5.22 0.87
N TYR A 201 19.28 -3.93 0.78
CA TYR A 201 17.94 -3.39 0.56
C TYR A 201 17.37 -3.79 -0.81
N THR A 202 18.21 -3.71 -1.85
CA THR A 202 17.83 -4.04 -3.24
C THR A 202 17.77 -5.57 -3.50
N ASN A 203 18.04 -6.42 -2.50
CA ASN A 203 18.01 -7.88 -2.60
C ASN A 203 16.61 -8.48 -2.27
N PRO A 204 15.93 -9.15 -3.22
CA PRO A 204 14.53 -9.55 -3.05
C PRO A 204 14.27 -10.94 -2.41
N ILE A 205 15.27 -11.69 -1.90
CA ILE A 205 15.10 -13.15 -1.65
C ILE A 205 14.93 -13.58 -0.17
N LEU A 206 13.94 -14.46 0.04
CA LEU A 206 13.32 -14.92 1.31
C LEU A 206 14.24 -15.24 2.51
N GLN A 207 15.38 -15.91 2.29
CA GLN A 207 16.28 -16.28 3.40
C GLN A 207 17.02 -15.05 3.96
N PHE A 208 17.22 -14.04 3.12
CA PHE A 208 17.72 -12.73 3.51
C PHE A 208 16.61 -11.86 4.12
N LEU A 209 15.36 -12.04 3.70
CA LEU A 209 14.20 -11.28 4.21
C LEU A 209 13.94 -11.57 5.69
N LEU A 210 14.16 -12.79 6.18
CA LEU A 210 13.98 -13.09 7.62
C LEU A 210 15.02 -12.38 8.49
N ALA A 211 16.26 -12.28 8.03
CA ALA A 211 17.30 -11.50 8.69
C ALA A 211 17.06 -9.98 8.52
N GLY A 212 16.60 -9.55 7.34
CA GLY A 212 16.24 -8.17 7.03
C GLY A 212 15.04 -7.67 7.83
N LEU A 213 14.07 -8.53 8.17
CA LEU A 213 12.93 -8.20 9.04
C LEU A 213 13.36 -7.80 10.46
N GLN A 214 14.51 -8.30 10.94
CA GLN A 214 15.06 -7.94 12.25
C GLN A 214 15.82 -6.60 12.23
N GLU A 215 16.23 -6.14 11.04
CA GLU A 215 16.96 -4.89 10.87
C GLU A 215 15.99 -3.76 10.52
N SER A 216 15.79 -2.81 11.43
CA SER A 216 14.78 -1.75 11.31
C SER A 216 14.79 -1.00 9.98
N LYS A 217 15.96 -0.82 9.35
CA LYS A 217 16.10 -0.11 8.07
C LYS A 217 15.65 -0.94 6.85
N LEU A 218 15.71 -2.27 6.94
CA LEU A 218 15.38 -3.21 5.86
C LEU A 218 14.00 -3.84 6.02
N ALA A 219 13.41 -3.72 7.21
CA ALA A 219 12.23 -4.48 7.60
C ALA A 219 11.02 -4.25 6.68
N SER A 220 10.76 -3.02 6.25
CA SER A 220 9.64 -2.71 5.33
C SER A 220 9.83 -3.34 3.95
N ALA A 221 11.01 -3.22 3.34
CA ALA A 221 11.32 -3.85 2.06
C ALA A 221 11.26 -5.39 2.14
N ALA A 222 11.71 -5.93 3.28
CA ALA A 222 11.63 -7.36 3.56
C ALA A 222 10.18 -7.85 3.65
N ALA A 223 9.31 -7.11 4.35
CA ALA A 223 7.89 -7.41 4.45
C ALA A 223 7.18 -7.40 3.08
N THR A 224 7.44 -6.39 2.24
CA THR A 224 6.88 -6.29 0.87
C THR A 224 7.34 -7.44 -0.03
N SER A 225 8.60 -7.86 0.10
CA SER A 225 9.14 -8.99 -0.64
C SER A 225 8.52 -10.32 -0.17
N VAL A 226 8.34 -10.51 1.14
CA VAL A 226 7.63 -11.67 1.70
C VAL A 226 6.18 -11.70 1.19
N GLN A 227 5.49 -10.56 1.17
CA GLN A 227 4.14 -10.48 0.60
C GLN A 227 4.13 -10.94 -0.86
N SER A 228 5.05 -10.43 -1.69
CA SER A 228 5.11 -10.73 -3.12
C SER A 228 5.38 -12.22 -3.39
N ILE A 229 6.30 -12.82 -2.63
CA ILE A 229 6.59 -14.26 -2.71
C ILE A 229 5.38 -15.07 -2.22
N SER A 230 4.74 -14.64 -1.14
CA SER A 230 3.56 -15.31 -0.58
C SER A 230 2.38 -15.31 -1.56
N THR A 231 2.18 -14.23 -2.32
CA THR A 231 1.11 -14.14 -3.32
C THR A 231 1.39 -14.94 -4.58
N THR A 232 2.66 -15.09 -4.97
CA THR A 232 3.06 -15.76 -6.22
C THR A 232 3.25 -17.26 -6.02
N CYS A 233 3.89 -17.66 -4.92
CA CYS A 233 4.29 -19.04 -4.62
C CYS A 233 3.37 -19.71 -3.59
N LYS A 234 2.06 -19.42 -3.61
CA LYS A 234 1.09 -19.82 -2.57
C LYS A 234 1.18 -21.31 -2.21
N GLY A 235 1.27 -22.19 -3.21
CA GLY A 235 1.31 -23.63 -3.01
C GLY A 235 2.57 -24.15 -2.30
N LYS A 236 3.76 -23.60 -2.65
CA LYS A 236 5.04 -24.02 -2.05
C LYS A 236 5.30 -23.35 -0.69
N MET A 237 4.70 -22.19 -0.45
CA MET A 237 4.83 -21.45 0.81
C MET A 237 4.00 -22.04 1.96
N ARG A 238 3.15 -23.03 1.68
CA ARG A 238 2.31 -23.70 2.68
C ARG A 238 3.12 -24.28 3.85
N ASP A 239 4.26 -24.91 3.56
CA ASP A 239 5.09 -25.54 4.60
C ASP A 239 5.82 -24.51 5.48
N HIS A 240 5.93 -23.26 5.02
CA HIS A 240 6.54 -22.16 5.76
C HIS A 240 5.53 -21.32 6.56
N PHE A 241 4.24 -21.67 6.53
CA PHE A 241 3.18 -20.90 7.19
C PHE A 241 3.43 -20.69 8.69
N GLN A 242 3.93 -21.71 9.40
CA GLN A 242 4.20 -21.59 10.84
C GLN A 242 5.29 -20.54 11.14
N GLY A 243 6.30 -20.42 10.27
CA GLY A 243 7.33 -19.39 10.40
C GLY A 243 6.74 -17.98 10.25
N LEU A 244 5.85 -17.80 9.26
CA LEU A 244 5.15 -16.53 9.06
C LEU A 244 4.22 -16.17 10.22
N LEU A 245 3.55 -17.17 10.80
CA LEU A 245 2.68 -16.97 11.95
C LEU A 245 3.46 -16.52 13.20
N ASN A 246 4.64 -17.09 13.42
CA ASN A 246 5.52 -16.66 14.52
C ASN A 246 6.01 -15.21 14.33
N ILE A 247 6.28 -14.80 13.09
CA ILE A 247 6.63 -13.41 12.75
C ILE A 247 5.43 -12.48 12.95
N ALA A 248 4.23 -12.90 12.53
CA ALA A 248 2.99 -12.15 12.74
C ALA A 248 2.70 -11.91 14.24
N GLN A 249 3.05 -12.86 15.11
CA GLN A 249 2.92 -12.70 16.56
C GLN A 249 3.88 -11.64 17.12
N ALA A 250 5.09 -11.55 16.57
CA ALA A 250 6.12 -10.58 16.97
C ALA A 250 6.07 -9.28 16.14
N ILE A 251 5.06 -9.07 15.30
CA ILE A 251 5.12 -8.05 14.25
C ILE A 251 5.23 -6.61 14.78
N ASP A 252 4.66 -6.33 15.96
CA ASP A 252 4.73 -5.01 16.60
C ASP A 252 6.07 -4.73 17.31
N THR A 253 6.92 -5.76 17.47
CA THR A 253 8.30 -5.60 17.97
C THR A 253 9.29 -5.34 16.85
N LEU A 254 8.93 -5.69 15.61
CA LEU A 254 9.65 -5.34 14.41
C LEU A 254 9.26 -3.90 14.06
N HIS A 255 10.22 -2.98 14.01
CA HIS A 255 10.02 -1.55 13.76
C HIS A 255 9.54 -1.25 12.32
N LEU A 256 8.39 -1.81 11.95
CA LEU A 256 7.77 -1.76 10.62
C LEU A 256 6.79 -0.59 10.52
N SER A 257 6.64 -0.05 9.31
CA SER A 257 5.54 0.86 9.00
C SER A 257 4.20 0.10 8.99
N ASN A 258 3.09 0.78 9.28
CA ASN A 258 1.77 0.11 9.29
C ASN A 258 1.41 -0.48 7.91
N GLU A 259 1.81 0.19 6.83
CA GLU A 259 1.63 -0.31 5.47
C GLU A 259 2.38 -1.63 5.22
N ALA A 260 3.65 -1.72 5.66
CA ALA A 260 4.44 -2.95 5.55
C ALA A 260 3.83 -4.10 6.37
N ILE A 261 3.28 -3.79 7.55
CA ILE A 261 2.58 -4.78 8.39
C ILE A 261 1.31 -5.28 7.69
N ILE A 262 0.49 -4.39 7.14
CA ILE A 262 -0.69 -4.75 6.36
C ILE A 262 -0.30 -5.63 5.16
N GLY A 263 0.76 -5.27 4.45
CA GLY A 263 1.31 -6.06 3.36
C GLY A 263 1.75 -7.47 3.77
N PHE A 264 2.48 -7.58 4.87
CA PHE A 264 2.91 -8.86 5.44
C PHE A 264 1.71 -9.74 5.86
N LEU A 265 0.73 -9.16 6.56
CA LEU A 265 -0.49 -9.86 6.98
C LEU A 265 -1.30 -10.32 5.78
N LYS A 266 -1.38 -9.52 4.72
CA LYS A 266 -1.96 -9.92 3.43
C LYS A 266 -1.25 -11.14 2.85
N GLY A 267 0.08 -11.17 2.82
CA GLY A 267 0.86 -12.32 2.36
C GLY A 267 0.55 -13.59 3.17
N THR A 268 0.53 -13.45 4.49
CA THR A 268 0.25 -14.55 5.43
C THR A 268 -1.18 -15.09 5.27
N ALA A 269 -2.17 -14.20 5.13
CA ALA A 269 -3.58 -14.55 4.90
C ALA A 269 -3.76 -15.30 3.56
N VAL A 270 -3.04 -14.90 2.50
CA VAL A 270 -3.09 -15.60 1.22
C VAL A 270 -2.56 -17.04 1.34
N ILE A 271 -1.47 -17.27 2.08
CA ILE A 271 -0.95 -18.63 2.31
C ILE A 271 -1.90 -19.44 3.19
N LEU A 272 -2.55 -18.81 4.17
CA LEU A 272 -3.55 -19.43 5.02
C LEU A 272 -4.68 -20.08 4.19
N THR A 273 -5.11 -19.45 3.09
CA THR A 273 -6.13 -20.03 2.19
C THR A 273 -5.69 -21.33 1.49
N GLN A 274 -4.40 -21.65 1.47
CA GLN A 274 -3.86 -22.87 0.86
C GLN A 274 -3.77 -24.04 1.85
N LEU A 275 -4.06 -23.80 3.13
CA LEU A 275 -4.12 -24.83 4.15
C LEU A 275 -5.39 -25.70 3.98
N PRO A 276 -5.41 -26.92 4.53
CA PRO A 276 -6.63 -27.71 4.62
C PRO A 276 -7.71 -26.95 5.36
N VAL A 277 -8.97 -27.06 4.91
CA VAL A 277 -10.13 -26.29 5.41
C VAL A 277 -10.27 -26.38 6.94
N GLU A 278 -9.91 -27.54 7.52
CA GLU A 278 -9.95 -27.79 8.96
C GLU A 278 -8.98 -26.89 9.74
N LYS A 279 -7.82 -26.55 9.14
CA LYS A 279 -6.78 -25.73 9.77
C LYS A 279 -6.95 -24.23 9.50
N VAL A 280 -7.69 -23.86 8.46
CA VAL A 280 -7.94 -22.46 8.08
C VAL A 280 -8.62 -21.71 9.23
N GLY A 281 -9.65 -22.29 9.84
CA GLY A 281 -10.39 -21.66 10.93
C GLY A 281 -9.52 -21.39 12.16
N GLU A 282 -8.76 -22.40 12.60
CA GLU A 282 -7.84 -22.28 13.75
C GLU A 282 -6.75 -21.24 13.49
N ALA A 283 -6.08 -21.33 12.33
CA ALA A 283 -5.02 -20.42 11.95
C ALA A 283 -5.52 -18.97 11.83
N LEU A 284 -6.74 -18.77 11.32
CA LEU A 284 -7.33 -17.44 11.17
C LEU A 284 -7.68 -16.84 12.53
N THR A 285 -8.30 -17.63 13.41
CA THR A 285 -8.57 -17.23 14.80
C THR A 285 -7.28 -16.83 15.50
N GLN A 286 -6.21 -17.61 15.34
CA GLN A 286 -4.91 -17.28 15.91
C GLN A 286 -4.35 -15.96 15.34
N LEU A 287 -4.38 -15.76 14.02
CA LEU A 287 -3.89 -14.54 13.39
C LEU A 287 -4.69 -13.29 13.82
N CYS A 288 -6.02 -13.41 13.92
CA CYS A 288 -6.89 -12.35 14.43
C CYS A 288 -6.62 -12.05 15.91
N SER A 289 -6.37 -13.08 16.73
CA SER A 289 -6.12 -12.91 18.16
C SER A 289 -4.93 -11.98 18.45
N PHE A 290 -3.89 -12.02 17.60
CA PHE A 290 -2.73 -11.14 17.73
C PHE A 290 -3.08 -9.65 17.57
N GLN A 291 -4.15 -9.32 16.85
CA GLN A 291 -4.63 -7.95 16.68
C GLN A 291 -5.71 -7.58 17.71
N ILE A 292 -6.50 -8.55 18.15
CA ILE A 292 -7.53 -8.36 19.18
C ILE A 292 -6.92 -8.13 20.56
N THR A 293 -5.84 -8.83 20.94
CA THR A 293 -5.25 -8.68 22.28
C THR A 293 -4.78 -7.24 22.56
N PRO A 294 -4.00 -6.58 21.68
CA PRO A 294 -3.70 -5.16 21.83
C PRO A 294 -4.94 -4.27 21.89
N LEU A 295 -5.91 -4.47 20.99
CA LEU A 295 -7.18 -3.73 20.99
C LEU A 295 -7.94 -3.83 22.31
N SER A 296 -8.05 -5.03 22.87
CA SER A 296 -8.71 -5.28 24.16
C SER A 296 -7.97 -4.60 25.31
N SER A 297 -6.63 -4.56 25.27
CA SER A 297 -5.83 -3.84 26.27
C SER A 297 -6.05 -2.32 26.22
N LEU A 298 -6.33 -1.76 25.04
CA LEU A 298 -6.66 -0.34 24.89
C LEU A 298 -8.06 -0.05 25.43
N LEU A 299 -9.01 -0.95 25.22
CA LEU A 299 -10.35 -0.85 25.79
C LEU A 299 -10.29 -0.77 27.32
N THR A 300 -9.59 -1.69 27.97
CA THR A 300 -9.46 -1.69 29.44
C THR A 300 -8.76 -0.43 29.95
N LYS A 301 -7.75 0.08 29.23
CA LYS A 301 -7.09 1.35 29.58
C LYS A 301 -7.99 2.58 29.39
N SER A 302 -8.93 2.53 28.45
CA SER A 302 -9.87 3.60 28.19
C SER A 302 -10.96 3.71 29.28
N GLU A 303 -11.39 2.58 29.84
CA GLU A 303 -12.30 2.48 30.99
C GLU A 303 -11.68 3.08 32.27
N ASP A 304 -10.36 2.94 32.41
CA ASP A 304 -9.57 3.44 33.54
C ASP A 304 -9.31 4.97 33.55
N HIS A 305 -9.90 5.74 32.62
CA HIS A 305 -9.66 7.18 32.42
C HIS A 305 -8.18 7.60 32.19
N LYS A 306 -7.30 6.67 31.84
CA LYS A 306 -5.86 6.92 31.62
C LYS A 306 -5.49 7.28 30.18
N LEU A 307 -6.44 7.20 29.24
CA LEU A 307 -6.19 7.52 27.83
C LEU A 307 -6.31 9.03 27.59
N PRO A 308 -5.36 9.67 26.88
CA PRO A 308 -5.43 11.09 26.53
C PRO A 308 -6.72 11.44 25.78
N SER A 309 -7.25 12.65 26.00
CA SER A 309 -8.44 13.18 25.30
C SER A 309 -8.24 13.35 23.79
N HIS A 310 -6.99 13.29 23.32
CA HIS A 310 -6.63 13.38 21.91
C HIS A 310 -5.65 12.26 21.58
N ILE A 311 -6.14 11.21 20.92
CA ILE A 311 -5.28 10.15 20.36
C ILE A 311 -4.75 10.68 19.02
N ALA A 312 -3.44 10.77 18.86
CA ALA A 312 -2.86 11.12 17.58
C ALA A 312 -3.19 10.00 16.56
N HIS A 313 -3.71 10.39 15.39
CA HIS A 313 -4.01 9.46 14.30
C HIS A 313 -2.74 8.67 13.94
N GLY A 314 -2.84 7.35 13.85
CA GLY A 314 -1.73 6.45 13.55
C GLY A 314 -0.78 6.16 14.72
N SER A 315 -1.11 6.57 15.96
CA SER A 315 -0.34 6.19 17.15
C SER A 315 -0.61 4.74 17.58
N LYS A 316 0.28 4.16 18.41
CA LYS A 316 0.05 2.86 19.10
C LYS A 316 -1.08 2.89 20.14
N GLU A 317 -1.90 3.94 20.15
CA GLU A 317 -3.11 4.06 20.95
C GLU A 317 -4.36 4.26 20.07
N ASP A 318 -4.18 4.39 18.74
CA ASP A 318 -5.25 4.57 17.76
C ASP A 318 -5.82 3.22 17.30
N PRO A 319 -7.07 2.87 17.66
CA PRO A 319 -7.66 1.58 17.31
C PRO A 319 -7.72 1.33 15.79
N THR A 320 -7.68 2.39 14.97
CA THR A 320 -7.73 2.33 13.51
C THR A 320 -6.63 1.41 12.94
N VAL A 321 -5.44 1.45 13.51
CA VAL A 321 -4.28 0.65 13.07
C VAL A 321 -4.58 -0.86 13.08
N TRP A 322 -5.17 -1.38 14.16
CA TRP A 322 -5.51 -2.80 14.24
C TRP A 322 -6.78 -3.16 13.46
N LEU A 323 -7.72 -2.22 13.32
CA LEU A 323 -8.91 -2.41 12.49
C LEU A 323 -8.52 -2.57 11.01
N ASP A 324 -7.59 -1.76 10.51
CA ASP A 324 -7.07 -1.86 9.15
C ASP A 324 -6.36 -3.20 8.91
N ARG A 325 -5.56 -3.64 9.89
CA ARG A 325 -4.88 -4.95 9.84
C ARG A 325 -5.88 -6.11 9.83
N LEU A 326 -6.92 -6.07 10.67
CA LEU A 326 -8.00 -7.07 10.68
C LEU A 326 -8.77 -7.08 9.35
N SER A 327 -9.09 -5.89 8.83
CA SER A 327 -9.73 -5.73 7.52
C SER A 327 -8.90 -6.38 6.40
N ALA A 328 -7.59 -6.15 6.38
CA ALA A 328 -6.68 -6.76 5.41
C ALA A 328 -6.65 -8.30 5.49
N ILE A 329 -6.63 -8.86 6.71
CA ILE A 329 -6.67 -10.32 6.95
C ILE A 329 -7.96 -10.91 6.35
N PHE A 330 -9.13 -10.36 6.69
CA PHE A 330 -10.40 -10.88 6.19
C PHE A 330 -10.55 -10.72 4.68
N ARG A 331 -10.15 -9.57 4.13
CA ARG A 331 -10.22 -9.30 2.69
C ARG A 331 -9.44 -10.31 1.84
N HIS A 332 -8.35 -10.86 2.37
CA HIS A 332 -7.46 -11.76 1.64
C HIS A 332 -7.58 -13.23 2.07
N THR A 333 -8.47 -13.53 3.01
CA THR A 333 -8.78 -14.90 3.43
C THR A 333 -10.03 -15.39 2.69
N THR A 334 -9.82 -15.91 1.49
CA THR A 334 -10.87 -16.50 0.64
C THR A 334 -10.68 -18.01 0.49
N PRO A 335 -11.08 -18.82 1.49
CA PRO A 335 -10.97 -20.27 1.40
C PRO A 335 -11.93 -20.83 0.34
N VAL A 336 -11.53 -21.92 -0.32
CA VAL A 336 -12.42 -22.65 -1.24
C VAL A 336 -13.34 -23.53 -0.41
N ILE A 337 -14.65 -23.27 -0.45
CA ILE A 337 -15.66 -23.98 0.34
C ILE A 337 -16.49 -24.86 -0.59
N THR A 338 -16.77 -26.09 -0.17
CA THR A 338 -17.71 -26.98 -0.86
C THR A 338 -19.14 -26.78 -0.34
N ASN A 339 -20.13 -26.96 -1.21
CA ASN A 339 -21.54 -26.69 -0.89
C ASN A 339 -22.00 -27.43 0.39
N GLY A 340 -22.50 -26.65 1.36
CA GLY A 340 -23.06 -27.16 2.63
C GLY A 340 -22.10 -27.15 3.82
N GLN A 341 -20.83 -26.77 3.65
CA GLN A 341 -19.90 -26.61 4.77
C GLN A 341 -20.01 -25.22 5.42
N VAL A 342 -19.84 -25.18 6.74
CA VAL A 342 -19.77 -23.94 7.51
C VAL A 342 -18.51 -23.15 7.11
N HIS A 343 -18.65 -21.83 6.95
CA HIS A 343 -17.53 -20.98 6.55
C HIS A 343 -16.41 -21.02 7.61
N PRO A 344 -15.16 -21.37 7.25
CA PRO A 344 -14.05 -21.48 8.23
C PRO A 344 -13.81 -20.20 9.03
N CYS A 345 -14.12 -19.04 8.43
CA CYS A 345 -13.97 -17.75 9.09
C CYS A 345 -15.07 -17.38 10.09
N GLN A 346 -16.15 -18.17 10.23
CA GLN A 346 -17.29 -17.81 11.09
C GLN A 346 -16.87 -17.57 12.54
N THR A 347 -16.06 -18.46 13.11
CA THR A 347 -15.58 -18.35 14.50
C THR A 347 -14.71 -17.11 14.70
N ALA A 348 -13.80 -16.82 13.77
CA ALA A 348 -12.96 -15.64 13.81
C ALA A 348 -13.77 -14.35 13.70
N VAL A 349 -14.79 -14.31 12.82
CA VAL A 349 -15.69 -13.16 12.66
C VAL A 349 -16.52 -12.91 13.93
N GLN A 350 -17.02 -13.96 14.59
CA GLN A 350 -17.75 -13.81 15.85
C GLN A 350 -16.86 -13.22 16.97
N GLN A 351 -15.61 -13.67 17.08
CA GLN A 351 -14.67 -13.16 18.07
C GLN A 351 -14.27 -11.70 17.81
N VAL A 352 -13.97 -11.36 16.55
CA VAL A 352 -13.65 -9.98 16.16
C VAL A 352 -14.86 -9.08 16.37
N GLY A 353 -16.05 -9.52 15.93
CA GLY A 353 -17.30 -8.78 16.02
C GLY A 353 -17.62 -8.33 17.45
N LEU A 354 -17.44 -9.21 18.44
CA LEU A 354 -17.62 -8.89 19.85
C LEU A 354 -16.66 -7.78 20.31
N SER A 355 -15.39 -7.85 19.92
CA SER A 355 -14.36 -6.88 20.33
C SER A 355 -14.52 -5.53 19.63
N THR A 356 -14.90 -5.53 18.34
CA THR A 356 -15.20 -4.30 17.60
C THR A 356 -16.48 -3.63 18.08
N TYR A 357 -17.48 -4.41 18.50
CA TYR A 357 -18.69 -3.87 19.12
C TYR A 357 -18.37 -3.15 20.43
N SER A 358 -17.55 -3.76 21.29
CA SER A 358 -17.05 -3.11 22.51
C SER A 358 -16.25 -1.83 22.23
N LEU A 359 -15.46 -1.78 21.14
CA LEU A 359 -14.79 -0.55 20.69
C LEU A 359 -15.76 0.54 20.27
N LEU A 360 -16.79 0.21 19.49
CA LEU A 360 -17.79 1.18 19.05
C LEU A 360 -18.62 1.71 20.22
N THR A 361 -18.95 0.87 21.20
CA THR A 361 -19.68 1.32 22.40
C THR A 361 -18.82 2.14 23.35
N VAL A 362 -17.52 1.86 23.48
CA VAL A 362 -16.62 2.59 24.40
C VAL A 362 -16.05 3.88 23.78
N ASN A 363 -15.66 3.86 22.50
CA ASN A 363 -15.11 5.03 21.79
C ASN A 363 -16.15 5.87 21.06
N GLY A 364 -17.33 5.33 20.75
CA GLY A 364 -18.43 6.09 20.14
C GLY A 364 -18.85 7.32 20.98
N TYR A 365 -18.77 7.21 22.32
CA TYR A 365 -19.04 8.33 23.23
C TYR A 365 -17.88 9.34 23.37
N ARG A 366 -16.65 8.98 22.97
CA ARG A 366 -15.46 9.86 23.12
C ARG A 366 -15.03 10.54 21.82
N LEU A 367 -15.15 9.88 20.67
CA LEU A 367 -14.75 10.43 19.37
C LEU A 367 -15.81 11.37 18.77
N TYR A 368 -17.08 11.18 19.13
CA TYR A 368 -18.18 12.07 18.83
C TYR A 368 -18.95 12.37 20.12
N PRO A 369 -18.44 13.27 20.99
CA PRO A 369 -19.22 13.71 22.13
C PRO A 369 -20.54 14.28 21.60
N PRO A 370 -21.70 13.83 22.08
CA PRO A 370 -22.94 14.43 21.65
C PRO A 370 -22.92 15.90 22.07
N PRO A 371 -23.54 16.83 21.30
CA PRO A 371 -23.56 18.24 21.64
C PRO A 371 -24.04 18.42 23.09
N SER A 372 -23.52 19.43 23.78
CA SER A 372 -23.58 19.67 25.25
C SER A 372 -24.97 19.64 25.92
N ASN A 373 -26.02 19.38 25.15
CA ASN A 373 -27.40 19.26 25.59
C ASN A 373 -27.90 17.80 25.60
N ILE A 374 -27.04 16.81 25.34
CA ILE A 374 -27.36 15.38 25.45
C ILE A 374 -26.55 14.81 26.64
N SER A 375 -27.27 14.29 27.63
CA SER A 375 -26.68 13.77 28.88
C SER A 375 -25.66 12.67 28.59
N PRO A 376 -24.38 12.83 28.98
CA PRO A 376 -23.38 11.78 28.87
C PRO A 376 -23.53 10.84 30.07
N GLY A 377 -23.87 9.58 29.79
CA GLY A 377 -23.86 8.50 30.79
C GLY A 377 -25.12 8.45 31.68
N GLY A 378 -25.42 7.24 32.14
CA GLY A 378 -26.62 6.92 32.89
C GLY A 378 -26.86 7.81 34.11
N ARG A 379 -27.86 8.70 33.99
CA ARG A 379 -28.70 9.12 35.11
C ARG A 379 -30.12 8.67 34.81
N SER A 380 -30.73 7.89 35.71
CA SER A 380 -32.10 7.39 35.59
C SER A 380 -33.20 8.46 35.69
N THR A 381 -32.88 9.76 35.60
CA THR A 381 -33.84 10.84 35.90
C THR A 381 -33.55 12.15 35.16
N ALA A 382 -33.35 12.13 33.83
CA ALA A 382 -33.50 13.35 33.04
C ALA A 382 -35.00 13.65 32.87
N LYS A 383 -35.60 14.37 33.82
CA LYS A 383 -36.98 14.85 33.68
C LYS A 383 -37.02 15.85 32.51
N LEU A 384 -37.70 15.50 31.43
CA LEU A 384 -38.10 16.47 30.39
C LEU A 384 -38.68 17.71 31.06
N SER A 385 -38.32 18.90 30.58
CA SER A 385 -38.88 20.15 31.09
C SER A 385 -40.41 20.13 30.94
N ASP A 386 -41.13 20.80 31.84
CA ASP A 386 -42.59 20.83 31.77
C ASP A 386 -43.08 21.48 30.48
N GLN A 387 -42.27 22.39 29.91
CA GLN A 387 -42.46 22.96 28.60
C GLN A 387 -42.36 21.91 27.48
N ALA A 388 -41.31 21.08 27.47
CA ALA A 388 -41.16 20.01 26.47
C ALA A 388 -42.29 18.98 26.56
N LYS A 389 -42.68 18.58 27.78
CA LYS A 389 -43.81 17.67 28.01
C LYS A 389 -45.13 18.25 27.53
N SER A 390 -45.36 19.54 27.73
CA SER A 390 -46.57 20.24 27.27
C SER A 390 -46.65 20.27 25.74
N VAL A 391 -45.56 20.62 25.06
CA VAL A 391 -45.48 20.68 23.60
C VAL A 391 -45.72 19.31 22.97
N LEU A 392 -45.09 18.26 23.50
CA LEU A 392 -45.26 16.90 22.99
C LEU A 392 -46.68 16.34 23.26
N LYS A 393 -47.27 16.63 24.43
CA LYS A 393 -48.65 16.23 24.74
C LYS A 393 -49.68 16.94 23.86
N SER A 394 -49.51 18.24 23.61
CA SER A 394 -50.39 19.00 22.71
C SER A 394 -50.34 18.42 21.31
N TRP A 395 -49.13 18.22 20.78
CA TRP A 395 -48.95 17.67 19.44
C TRP A 395 -49.54 16.26 19.29
N TRP A 396 -49.32 15.39 20.28
CA TRP A 396 -49.89 14.04 20.28
C TRP A 396 -51.41 14.05 20.33
N SER A 397 -52.02 14.93 21.13
CA SER A 397 -53.47 15.05 21.21
C SER A 397 -54.09 15.50 19.89
N GLU A 398 -53.40 16.37 19.15
CA GLU A 398 -53.81 16.88 17.85
C GLU A 398 -53.60 15.88 16.70
N ASN A 399 -52.64 14.95 16.84
CA ASN A 399 -52.22 14.04 15.78
C ASN A 399 -52.42 12.54 16.12
N SER A 400 -53.34 12.25 17.05
CA SER A 400 -53.60 10.90 17.56
C SER A 400 -54.01 9.88 16.50
N GLN A 401 -54.58 10.30 15.36
CA GLN A 401 -54.94 9.41 14.25
C GLN A 401 -53.77 9.11 13.28
N ASN A 402 -52.73 9.93 13.26
CA ASN A 402 -51.52 9.71 12.46
C ASN A 402 -50.29 10.26 13.20
N PRO A 403 -49.68 9.46 14.08
CA PRO A 403 -48.62 9.92 14.99
C PRO A 403 -47.24 10.05 14.32
N TYR A 404 -47.18 10.17 12.99
CA TYR A 404 -45.94 10.24 12.23
C TYR A 404 -45.72 11.64 11.64
N PRO A 405 -44.98 12.53 12.33
CA PRO A 405 -44.70 13.86 11.81
C PRO A 405 -43.70 13.79 10.65
N THR A 406 -43.88 14.67 9.65
CA THR A 406 -42.88 14.87 8.59
C THR A 406 -41.59 15.50 9.14
N GLN A 407 -40.49 15.44 8.39
CA GLN A 407 -39.18 15.96 8.83
C GLN A 407 -39.24 17.45 9.24
N ALA A 408 -39.90 18.29 8.45
CA ALA A 408 -40.09 19.71 8.78
C ALA A 408 -40.89 19.89 10.09
N THR A 409 -41.92 19.07 10.29
CA THR A 409 -42.73 19.08 11.52
C THR A 409 -41.93 18.62 12.74
N ARG A 410 -41.01 17.66 12.58
CA ARG A 410 -40.12 17.20 13.66
C ARG A 410 -39.15 18.28 14.09
N GLU A 411 -38.56 19.00 13.14
CA GLU A 411 -37.67 20.14 13.42
C GLU A 411 -38.41 21.26 14.15
N GLU A 412 -39.66 21.54 13.75
CA GLU A 412 -40.49 22.53 14.42
C GLU A 412 -40.82 22.13 15.88
N ILE A 413 -41.22 20.87 16.11
CA ILE A 413 -41.53 20.35 17.45
C ILE A 413 -40.26 20.36 18.32
N ALA A 414 -39.13 19.92 17.77
CA ALA A 414 -37.85 19.91 18.47
C ALA A 414 -37.45 21.33 18.90
N ASN A 415 -37.53 22.30 17.98
CA ASN A 415 -37.27 23.71 18.28
C ASN A 415 -38.23 24.27 19.35
N ARG A 416 -39.52 23.96 19.28
CA ARG A 416 -40.53 24.41 20.27
C ARG A 416 -40.35 23.76 21.65
N ALA A 417 -39.90 22.51 21.68
CA ALA A 417 -39.64 21.78 22.92
C ALA A 417 -38.25 22.09 23.52
N GLY A 418 -37.40 22.85 22.81
CA GLY A 418 -36.01 23.09 23.19
C GLY A 418 -35.13 21.83 23.08
N LEU A 419 -35.51 20.89 22.20
CA LEU A 419 -34.82 19.62 21.96
C LEU A 419 -34.07 19.67 20.62
N THR A 420 -32.99 18.90 20.47
CA THR A 420 -32.24 18.79 19.22
C THR A 420 -32.66 17.55 18.43
N HIS A 421 -32.75 17.65 17.11
CA HIS A 421 -32.94 16.50 16.23
C HIS A 421 -31.60 15.76 16.08
N TYR A 422 -31.39 14.64 16.79
CA TYR A 422 -30.22 13.77 16.59
C TYR A 422 -30.64 12.30 16.57
N GLN A 423 -30.23 11.57 15.53
CA GLN A 423 -30.33 10.11 15.42
C GLN A 423 -28.91 9.51 15.39
N TYR A 424 -28.68 8.44 16.15
CA TYR A 424 -27.59 7.50 15.88
C TYR A 424 -28.01 6.08 16.30
N VAL A 425 -27.97 5.12 15.38
CA VAL A 425 -28.05 3.69 15.68
C VAL A 425 -26.93 2.96 14.94
N PRO A 426 -26.07 2.19 15.62
CA PRO A 426 -25.14 1.28 14.95
C PRO A 426 -25.90 0.00 14.58
N SER A 427 -26.28 -0.16 13.31
CA SER A 427 -26.90 -1.38 12.81
C SER A 427 -25.85 -2.43 12.43
N CYS A 428 -25.79 -3.52 13.20
CA CYS A 428 -25.19 -4.78 12.79
C CYS A 428 -26.28 -5.85 12.85
N ASN A 429 -26.96 -6.09 11.73
CA ASN A 429 -27.67 -7.34 11.50
C ASN A 429 -27.26 -7.90 10.14
N LEU A 430 -26.53 -9.01 10.19
CA LEU A 430 -26.17 -9.85 9.07
C LEU A 430 -27.41 -10.60 8.58
N GLN A 431 -28.20 -9.99 7.70
CA GLN A 431 -29.03 -10.63 6.66
C GLN A 431 -29.89 -9.54 6.01
N HIS A 432 -29.76 -9.39 4.70
CA HIS A 432 -30.40 -8.41 3.80
C HIS A 432 -29.65 -7.07 3.63
N ILE A 433 -29.02 -6.98 2.45
CA ILE A 433 -28.68 -5.73 1.77
C ILE A 433 -29.95 -5.32 1.02
N GLU A 434 -30.58 -4.21 1.40
CA GLU A 434 -31.29 -3.29 0.49
C GLU A 434 -31.76 -2.04 1.24
N VAL A 435 -31.35 -0.88 0.69
CA VAL A 435 -31.88 0.50 0.71
C VAL A 435 -32.65 1.02 1.94
N GLU A 436 -32.04 2.01 2.58
CA GLU A 436 -32.57 3.15 3.36
C GLU A 436 -34.08 3.21 3.69
N GLU A 437 -34.39 3.24 4.99
CA GLU A 437 -35.40 4.12 5.63
C GLU A 437 -35.32 3.94 7.17
N TYR A 438 -34.84 4.96 7.91
CA TYR A 438 -34.71 4.90 9.37
C TYR A 438 -35.90 5.55 10.09
N TYR A 439 -36.58 4.74 10.89
CA TYR A 439 -37.63 5.13 11.82
C TYR A 439 -37.05 5.90 13.03
N VAL A 440 -37.83 6.83 13.58
CA VAL A 440 -37.53 7.45 14.89
C VAL A 440 -38.01 6.49 15.96
N ASP A 441 -37.06 6.00 16.74
CA ASP A 441 -37.31 5.21 17.93
C ASP A 441 -37.90 6.13 19.02
N VAL A 442 -39.22 6.04 19.20
CA VAL A 442 -39.91 6.50 20.40
C VAL A 442 -40.39 5.27 21.16
N ASP A 443 -39.54 4.25 21.35
CA ASP A 443 -39.74 3.27 22.42
C ASP A 443 -39.18 3.84 23.74
N LEU A 444 -39.85 4.89 24.22
CA LEU A 444 -40.12 4.94 25.65
C LEU A 444 -41.23 3.92 25.89
N GLU A 445 -40.86 2.68 26.17
CA GLU A 445 -41.76 1.72 26.79
C GLU A 445 -42.45 2.40 27.99
N MET A 446 -43.74 2.72 27.84
CA MET A 446 -44.58 3.32 28.89
C MET A 446 -44.78 2.38 30.11
N SER A 447 -44.06 1.26 30.20
CA SER A 447 -43.94 0.40 31.38
C SER A 447 -43.00 0.97 32.44
N ASP A 448 -42.06 1.86 32.09
CA ASP A 448 -41.07 2.41 33.06
C ASP A 448 -41.45 3.77 33.66
N VAL A 449 -42.65 4.30 33.32
CA VAL A 449 -43.24 5.41 34.08
C VAL A 449 -43.96 4.84 35.29
N LYS A 450 -43.22 4.57 36.37
CA LYS A 450 -43.84 4.41 37.69
C LYS A 450 -44.52 5.72 38.07
N PHE A 451 -45.84 5.71 38.07
CA PHE A 451 -46.63 6.65 38.82
C PHE A 451 -46.46 6.29 40.30
N ASP A 452 -45.74 7.11 41.06
CA ASP A 452 -45.83 7.06 42.52
C ASP A 452 -47.25 7.49 42.90
N THR A 453 -48.16 6.52 42.95
CA THR A 453 -49.33 6.57 43.82
C THR A 453 -48.85 6.23 45.22
N GLU A 454 -48.85 7.20 46.13
CA GLU A 454 -49.01 6.88 47.55
C GLU A 454 -50.47 7.08 47.98
N PRO A 455 -50.94 6.27 48.94
CA PRO A 455 -52.34 5.95 49.17
C PRO A 455 -53.04 6.97 50.08
N ASP A 456 -54.38 6.97 50.03
CA ASP A 456 -55.27 7.71 50.92
C ASP A 456 -54.85 7.61 52.40
N ILE A 457 -54.63 8.79 53.02
CA ILE A 457 -55.33 9.24 54.24
C ILE A 457 -55.68 10.72 54.08
#